data_AF-A0A009QKS2-F1
#
_entry.id   AF-A0A009QKS2-F1
#
_cell.length_a   1.000
_cell.length_b   1.000
_cell.length_c   1.000
_cell.angle_alpha   90.00
_cell.angle_beta   90.00
_cell.angle_gamma   90.00
#
_symmetry.space_group_name_H-M   'P 1'
#
loop_
_entity.id
_entity.type
_entity.pdbx_description
1 polymer ?
#
loop_
_entity_poly.entity_id
_entity_poly.type
_entity_poly.pdbx_seq_one_letter_code
_entity_poly.pdbx_strand_id
1 'polypeptide(L)' 'MNANVPALPVLGEINKYNLRYLLQDKDGNNFANHKYIAFLPNGDIVEGRTDDKGYTDLFKSYQPEEISLHLFKDEKIDIE' A
#
# COMPACT_ATOMS: atom_id res chain seq x y z
N MET A 1 -36.36 -31.62 15.55
CA MET A 1 -34.92 -31.88 15.76
C MET A 1 -34.20 -30.58 15.43
N ASN A 2 -33.73 -29.84 16.44
CA ASN A 2 -32.99 -28.59 16.21
C ASN A 2 -31.51 -28.95 16.05
N ALA A 3 -31.02 -28.93 14.81
CA ALA A 3 -29.59 -29.05 14.55
C ALA A 3 -28.89 -27.81 15.11
N ASN A 4 -28.16 -27.98 16.20
CA ASN A 4 -27.33 -26.93 16.79
C ASN A 4 -26.10 -26.78 15.88
N VAL A 5 -26.20 -25.91 14.88
CA VAL A 5 -25.08 -25.62 13.99
C VAL A 5 -24.06 -24.80 14.78
N PRO A 6 -22.82 -25.26 14.97
CA PRO A 6 -21.81 -24.46 15.63
C PRO A 6 -21.57 -23.20 14.79
N ALA A 7 -21.73 -22.03 15.40
CA ALA A 7 -21.37 -20.77 14.78
C ALA A 7 -19.84 -20.72 14.69
N LEU A 8 -19.30 -20.72 13.48
CA LEU A 8 -17.88 -20.50 13.26
C LEU A 8 -17.51 -19.13 13.82
N PRO A 9 -16.36 -19.00 14.51
CA PRO A 9 -15.90 -17.70 14.95
C PRO A 9 -15.77 -16.79 13.72
N VAL A 10 -16.40 -15.61 13.80
CA VAL A 10 -16.07 -14.53 12.87
C VAL A 10 -14.65 -14.14 13.22
N LEU A 11 -13.69 -14.55 12.40
CA LEU A 11 -12.35 -13.98 12.42
C LEU A 11 -12.53 -12.50 12.08
N GLY A 12 -12.65 -11.66 13.12
CA GLY A 12 -12.55 -10.22 12.95
C GLY A 12 -11.24 -9.95 12.21
N GLU A 13 -11.28 -9.07 11.20
CA GLU A 13 -10.05 -8.67 10.51
C GLU A 13 -9.07 -8.12 11.54
N ILE A 14 -8.10 -8.95 11.93
CA ILE A 14 -7.06 -8.58 12.90
C ILE A 14 -6.02 -7.71 12.19
N ASN A 15 -6.45 -6.59 11.63
CA ASN A 15 -5.59 -5.52 11.15
C ASN A 15 -4.80 -4.99 12.35
N LYS A 16 -3.49 -5.29 12.41
CA LYS A 16 -2.63 -4.87 13.52
C LYS A 16 -1.91 -3.56 13.25
N TYR A 17 -1.65 -3.26 11.98
CA TYR A 17 -0.86 -2.09 11.58
C TYR A 17 -1.52 -1.35 10.43
N ASN A 18 -1.43 -0.03 10.51
CA ASN A 18 -1.80 0.90 9.45
C ASN A 18 -0.51 1.56 8.98
N LEU A 19 -0.08 1.23 7.76
CA LEU A 19 1.15 1.74 7.17
C LEU A 19 0.82 2.82 6.14
N ARG A 20 1.59 3.91 6.18
CA ARG A 20 1.51 5.00 5.21
C ARG A 20 2.90 5.58 5.03
N TYR A 21 3.30 5.77 3.77
CA TYR A 21 4.63 6.24 3.39
C TYR A 21 4.55 7.62 2.76
N LEU A 22 5.50 8.50 3.13
CA LEU A 22 5.76 9.75 2.45
C LEU A 22 6.88 9.53 1.42
N LEU A 23 6.60 9.80 0.15
CA LEU A 23 7.57 9.65 -0.93
C LEU A 23 8.23 11.00 -1.20
N GLN A 24 9.54 11.06 -1.01
CA GLN A 24 10.36 12.26 -1.24
C GLN A 24 11.60 11.92 -2.07
N ASP A 25 12.07 12.87 -2.86
CA ASP A 25 13.39 12.78 -3.47
C ASP A 25 14.50 13.01 -2.44
N LYS A 26 15.76 12.86 -2.89
CA LYS A 26 16.95 13.07 -2.05
C LYS A 26 17.12 14.52 -1.55
N ASP A 27 16.46 15.48 -2.20
CA ASP A 27 16.54 16.91 -1.89
C ASP A 27 15.36 17.35 -0.98
N GLY A 28 14.45 16.43 -0.63
CA GLY A 28 13.31 16.64 0.24
C GLY A 28 12.03 17.08 -0.47
N ASN A 29 12.01 17.11 -1.81
CA ASN A 29 10.78 17.43 -2.55
C ASN A 29 9.84 16.23 -2.55
N ASN A 30 8.58 16.47 -2.23
CA ASN A 30 7.57 15.41 -2.16
C ASN A 30 7.08 15.02 -3.55
N PHE A 31 6.96 13.72 -3.80
CA PHE A 31 6.32 13.19 -5.01
C PHE A 31 4.80 13.29 -4.89
N ALA A 32 4.24 14.49 -5.03
CA ALA A 32 2.79 14.72 -4.96
C ALA A 32 2.07 14.28 -6.24
N ASN A 33 0.87 13.71 -6.10
CA ASN A 33 0.03 13.24 -7.22
C ASN A 33 0.75 12.27 -8.18
N HIS A 34 1.71 11.50 -7.67
CA HIS A 34 2.58 10.64 -8.45
C HIS A 34 2.12 9.18 -8.39
N LYS A 35 2.14 8.48 -9.52
CA LYS A 35 1.75 7.07 -9.54
C LYS A 35 2.84 6.21 -8.90
N TYR A 36 2.41 5.17 -8.18
CA TYR A 36 3.28 4.16 -7.60
C TYR A 36 2.69 2.76 -7.73
N ILE A 37 3.56 1.76 -7.58
CA ILE A 37 3.21 0.36 -7.39
C ILE A 37 3.81 -0.12 -6.05
N ALA A 38 3.00 -0.82 -5.27
CA ALA A 38 3.32 -1.34 -3.96
C ALA A 38 3.27 -2.87 -3.99
N PHE A 39 4.32 -3.52 -3.50
CA PHE A 39 4.39 -4.97 -3.33
C PHE A 39 4.23 -5.28 -1.84
N LEU A 40 3.11 -5.89 -1.50
CA LEU A 40 2.77 -6.23 -0.12
C LEU A 40 3.44 -7.56 0.27
N PRO A 41 3.72 -7.79 1.57
CA PRO A 41 4.39 -9.00 2.06
C PRO A 41 3.63 -10.30 1.76
N ASN A 42 2.31 -10.21 1.59
CA ASN A 42 1.46 -11.34 1.23
C ASN A 42 1.52 -11.69 -0.27
N GLY A 43 2.29 -10.94 -1.07
CA GLY A 43 2.42 -11.11 -2.51
C GLY A 43 1.43 -10.27 -3.33
N ASP A 44 0.52 -9.54 -2.68
CA ASP A 44 -0.40 -8.65 -3.39
C ASP A 44 0.35 -7.46 -3.99
N ILE A 45 -0.16 -7.01 -5.13
CA ILE A 45 0.35 -5.85 -5.85
C ILE A 45 -0.75 -4.80 -5.90
N VAL A 46 -0.44 -3.59 -5.43
CA VAL A 46 -1.38 -2.47 -5.38
C VAL A 46 -0.79 -1.31 -6.16
N GLU A 47 -1.53 -0.84 -7.17
CA GLU A 47 -1.23 0.42 -7.85
C GLU A 47 -1.98 1.56 -7.16
N GLY A 48 -1.32 2.71 -7.02
CA GLY A 48 -1.92 3.88 -6.39
C GLY A 48 -1.32 5.18 -6.89
N ARG A 49 -1.79 6.28 -6.31
CA ARG A 49 -1.27 7.62 -6.57
C ARG A 49 -1.13 8.35 -5.23
N THR A 50 0.00 8.99 -5.02
CA THR A 50 0.22 9.79 -3.80
C THR A 50 -0.72 10.99 -3.75
N ASP A 51 -1.00 11.48 -2.55
CA ASP A 51 -1.78 12.70 -2.35
C ASP A 51 -1.01 13.98 -2.74
N ASP A 52 -1.64 15.13 -2.50
CA ASP A 52 -1.08 16.47 -2.76
C ASP A 52 0.17 16.78 -1.92
N LYS A 53 0.45 15.98 -0.89
CA LYS A 53 1.61 16.09 0.00
C LYS A 53 2.63 14.98 -0.22
N GLY A 54 2.38 14.05 -1.14
CA GLY A 54 3.28 12.95 -1.47
C GLY A 54 3.12 11.69 -0.61
N TYR A 55 2.03 11.58 0.15
CA TYR A 55 1.74 10.36 0.90
C TYR A 55 1.00 9.33 0.06
N THR A 56 1.36 8.06 0.24
CA THR A 56 0.63 6.90 -0.28
C THR A 56 -0.74 6.71 0.38
N ASP A 57 -1.55 5.81 -0.19
CA ASP A 57 -2.76 5.32 0.46
C ASP A 57 -2.44 4.51 1.73
N LEU A 58 -3.46 4.30 2.56
CA LEU A 58 -3.31 3.52 3.79
C LEU A 58 -3.27 2.03 3.48
N PHE A 59 -2.19 1.36 3.85
CA PHE A 59 -2.08 -0.09 3.79
C PHE A 59 -2.43 -0.70 5.14
N LYS A 60 -3.32 -1.67 5.15
CA LYS A 60 -3.62 -2.47 6.33
C LYS A 60 -2.76 -3.73 6.28
N SER A 61 -2.00 -3.99 7.33
CA SER A 61 -1.16 -5.18 7.43
C SER A 61 -1.35 -5.91 8.76
N TYR A 62 -1.18 -7.22 8.71
CA TYR A 62 -1.15 -8.11 9.88
C TYR A 62 0.18 -8.04 10.63
N GLN A 63 1.19 -7.48 9.99
CA GLN A 63 2.57 -7.50 10.44
C GLN A 63 3.25 -6.15 10.10
N PRO A 64 4.32 -5.77 10.82
CA PRO A 64 4.99 -4.49 10.63
C PRO A 64 5.98 -4.51 9.46
N GLU A 65 5.88 -5.44 8.50
CA GLU A 65 6.87 -5.51 7.41
C GLU A 65 6.84 -4.27 6.52
N GLU A 66 7.99 -4.01 5.92
CA GLU A 66 8.17 -2.98 4.92
C GLU A 66 7.50 -3.38 3.60
N ILE A 67 6.72 -2.45 3.04
CA ILE A 67 6.15 -2.55 1.71
C ILE A 67 7.19 -2.03 0.71
N SER A 68 7.46 -2.80 -0.35
CA SER A 68 8.32 -2.29 -1.43
C SER A 68 7.52 -1.34 -2.32
N LEU A 69 7.96 -0.10 -2.45
CA LEU A 69 7.30 0.96 -3.23
C LEU A 69 8.17 1.40 -4.39
N HIS A 70 7.64 1.31 -5.61
CA HIS A 70 8.31 1.79 -6.81
C HIS A 70 7.48 2.90 -7.45
N LEU A 71 8.12 4.03 -7.76
CA LEU A 71 7.49 5.16 -8.44
C LEU A 71 7.53 4.94 -9.96
N PHE A 72 6.43 5.26 -10.64
CA PHE A 72 6.44 5.33 -12.10
C PHE A 72 7.16 6.60 -12.51
N LYS A 73 8.28 6.50 -13.22
CA LYS A 73 8.90 7.67 -13.83
C LYS A 73 8.27 7.89 -15.21
N ASP A 74 7.73 9.08 -15.42
CA ASP A 74 7.40 9.57 -16.77
C ASP A 74 8.70 10.02 -17.47
N GLU A 75 9.70 9.15 -17.54
CA GLU A 75 10.85 9.38 -18.40
C GLU A 75 10.33 9.17 -19.84
N LYS A 76 10.04 10.27 -20.54
CA LYS A 76 10.03 10.25 -22.00
C LYS A 76 11.41 9.76 -22.41
N ILE A 77 11.46 8.57 -23.02
CA ILE A 77 12.67 8.13 -23.71
C ILE A 77 12.80 9.09 -24.89
N ASP A 78 13.64 10.12 -24.73
CA ASP A 78 14.11 10.92 -25.86
C ASP A 78 14.98 9.99 -26.71
N ILE A 79 14.35 9.36 -27.70
CA ILE A 79 15.03 8.73 -28.81
C ILE A 79 15.41 9.84 -29.79
N GLU A 80 16.68 10.28 -29.75
CA GLU A 80 17.32 11.02 -30.85
C GLU A 80 17.48 10.14 -32.10
#